data_AF-A0A9P0HCE3-F1
#
_entry.id   AF-A0A9P0HCE3-F1
#
_cell.length_a   1.000
_cell.length_b   1.000
_cell.length_c   1.000
_cell.angle_alpha   90.00
_cell.angle_beta   90.00
_cell.angle_gamma   90.00
#
_symmetry.space_group_name_H-M   'P 1'
#
loop_
_entity.id
_entity.type
_entity.pdbx_description
1 polymer ?
#
loop_
_entity_poly.entity_id
_entity_poly.type
_entity_poly.pdbx_seq_one_letter_code
_entity_poly.pdbx_strand_id
1 'polypeptide(L)'
;MYSAKRQKFTKYFSLSIVPLAALFVIYETVTLPKISILIYLPHIPIVITQKLMIVHWWLTLHDLTQYSEQLLISIFKVKDRHGIAYRRRIWLQISNLSTEIGNATGLSALSYLTTNFVGFLLSMYGILINLNSPGSTNVPILGLILPAIGCAVTIFLKADAAYRATERVGSRFTNKLLQIDQSSLHRSSLNEVSTVLWSCLYIIRDVIFEKKNVFIVLSKSNF
;
A
#
# COMPACT_ATOMS: atom_id res chain seq x y z
N MET A 1 9.20 24.55 -2.17
CA MET A 1 8.01 24.67 -1.30
C MET A 1 7.39 23.33 -0.86
N TYR A 2 7.43 22.25 -1.66
CA TYR A 2 6.81 20.95 -1.32
C TYR A 2 7.49 20.19 -0.16
N SER A 3 8.81 20.37 0.01
CA SER A 3 9.61 19.70 1.05
C SER A 3 9.21 20.10 2.49
N ALA A 4 8.93 21.38 2.74
CA ALA A 4 8.65 21.87 4.10
C ALA A 4 7.29 21.42 4.66
N LYS A 5 6.24 21.33 3.81
CA LYS A 5 4.93 20.79 4.23
C LYS A 5 5.01 19.29 4.51
N ARG A 6 5.79 18.55 3.72
CA ARG A 6 6.04 17.11 3.89
C ARG A 6 6.81 16.83 5.19
N GLN A 7 7.87 17.60 5.47
CA GLN A 7 8.65 17.47 6.69
C GLN A 7 7.82 17.76 7.96
N LYS A 8 6.89 18.73 7.88
CA LYS A 8 5.91 18.98 8.96
C LYS A 8 4.94 17.83 9.12
N PHE A 9 4.33 17.32 8.04
CA PHE A 9 3.42 16.17 8.09
C PHE A 9 4.11 14.93 8.68
N THR A 10 5.31 14.58 8.20
CA THR A 10 6.06 13.43 8.73
C THR A 10 6.42 13.63 10.20
N LYS A 11 6.76 14.85 10.64
CA LYS A 11 7.01 15.17 12.06
C LYS A 11 5.76 15.04 12.92
N TYR A 12 4.62 15.58 12.50
CA TYR A 12 3.36 15.44 13.24
C TYR A 12 2.91 13.98 13.32
N PHE A 13 3.11 13.24 12.23
CA PHE A 13 2.79 11.84 12.15
C PHE A 13 3.68 10.98 13.08
N SER A 14 5.00 11.21 13.06
CA SER A 14 5.93 10.51 13.96
C SER A 14 5.68 10.85 15.43
N LEU A 15 5.35 12.12 15.73
CA LEU A 15 5.01 12.56 17.08
C LEU A 15 3.68 11.95 17.57
N SER A 16 2.73 11.74 16.66
CA SER A 16 1.43 11.11 16.94
C SER A 16 1.51 9.60 17.14
N ILE A 17 2.56 8.92 16.68
CA ILE A 17 2.68 7.46 16.76
C ILE A 17 2.92 6.99 18.20
N VAL A 18 3.70 7.74 18.97
CA VAL A 18 4.05 7.41 20.36
C VAL A 18 2.84 7.44 21.29
N PRO A 19 2.00 8.50 21.32
CA PRO A 19 0.80 8.51 22.15
C PRO A 19 -0.26 7.51 21.66
N LEU A 20 -0.36 7.27 20.36
CA LEU A 20 -1.28 6.26 19.82
C LEU A 20 -0.87 4.84 20.24
N ALA A 21 0.44 4.55 20.24
CA ALA A 21 0.98 3.29 20.74
C ALA A 21 0.77 3.14 22.25
N ALA A 22 0.97 4.21 23.03
CA ALA A 22 0.72 4.22 24.47
C ALA A 22 -0.77 3.97 24.79
N LEU A 23 -1.70 4.61 24.08
CA LEU A 23 -3.13 4.38 24.23
C LEU A 23 -3.54 2.95 23.88
N PHE A 24 -2.94 2.37 22.83
CA PHE A 24 -3.18 0.98 22.45
C PHE A 24 -2.68 -0.02 23.51
N VAL A 25 -1.50 0.25 24.10
CA VAL A 25 -0.95 -0.55 25.21
C VAL A 25 -1.81 -0.43 26.47
N ILE A 26 -2.31 0.76 26.79
CA ILE A 26 -3.23 0.98 27.92
C ILE A 26 -4.54 0.24 27.70
N TYR A 27 -5.09 0.28 26.47
CA TYR A 27 -6.30 -0.47 26.13
C TYR A 27 -6.12 -1.97 26.32
N GLU A 28 -5.06 -2.55 25.75
CA GLU A 28 -4.79 -3.98 25.84
C GLU A 28 -4.48 -4.44 27.28
N THR A 29 -3.80 -3.62 28.08
CA THR A 29 -3.56 -3.93 29.51
C THR A 29 -4.82 -3.90 30.36
N VAL A 30 -5.78 -3.01 30.05
CA VAL A 30 -7.12 -3.01 30.68
C VAL A 30 -7.93 -4.24 30.24
N THR A 31 -7.72 -4.71 29.01
CA THR A 31 -8.59 -5.71 28.39
C THR A 31 -8.08 -7.15 28.56
N LEU A 32 -6.78 -7.36 28.82
CA LEU A 32 -6.16 -8.65 29.10
C LEU A 32 -5.54 -8.70 30.52
N PRO A 33 -6.32 -8.47 31.59
CA PRO A 33 -5.81 -8.25 32.95
C PRO A 33 -5.10 -9.46 33.59
N LYS A 34 -5.19 -10.65 32.99
CA LYS A 34 -4.62 -11.90 33.54
C LYS A 34 -3.37 -12.41 32.82
N ILE A 35 -2.91 -11.75 31.75
CA ILE A 35 -1.67 -12.13 31.06
C ILE A 35 -0.50 -11.46 31.79
N SER A 36 0.51 -12.27 32.17
CA SER A 36 1.68 -11.77 32.90
C SER A 36 2.40 -10.67 32.11
N ILE A 37 2.77 -9.57 32.77
CA ILE A 37 3.38 -8.36 32.16
C ILE A 37 4.61 -8.70 31.30
N LEU A 38 5.32 -9.78 31.66
CA LEU A 38 6.52 -10.29 30.99
C LEU A 38 6.23 -10.81 29.58
N ILE A 39 5.03 -11.35 29.35
CA ILE A 39 4.55 -11.81 28.03
C ILE A 39 4.12 -10.61 27.17
N TYR A 40 3.70 -9.52 27.81
CA TYR A 40 3.21 -8.32 27.13
C TYR A 40 4.35 -7.40 26.64
N LEU A 41 5.46 -7.34 27.39
CA LEU A 41 6.65 -6.54 27.06
C LEU A 41 7.16 -6.71 25.60
N PRO A 42 7.35 -7.93 25.06
CA PRO A 42 7.77 -8.11 23.67
C PRO A 42 6.71 -7.75 22.63
N HIS A 43 5.44 -7.60 23.03
CA HIS A 43 4.36 -7.30 22.09
C HIS A 43 4.32 -5.82 21.66
N ILE A 44 4.75 -4.93 22.56
CA ILE A 44 4.83 -3.48 22.32
C ILE A 44 5.65 -3.12 21.07
N PRO A 45 6.92 -3.57 20.90
CA PRO A 45 7.71 -3.24 19.71
C PRO A 45 7.13 -3.82 18.42
N ILE A 46 6.43 -4.97 18.49
CA ILE A 46 5.78 -5.58 17.32
C ILE A 46 4.65 -4.67 16.81
N VAL A 47 3.77 -4.20 17.71
CA VAL A 47 2.66 -3.31 17.35
C VAL A 47 3.18 -1.99 16.78
N ILE A 48 4.22 -1.41 17.40
CA ILE A 48 4.84 -0.17 16.92
C ILE A 48 5.39 -0.36 15.49
N THR A 49 6.11 -1.46 15.25
CA THR A 49 6.70 -1.77 13.94
C THR A 49 5.61 -1.96 12.88
N GLN A 50 4.50 -2.62 13.22
CA GLN A 50 3.36 -2.77 12.31
C GLN A 50 2.75 -1.42 11.90
N LYS A 51 2.60 -0.48 12.85
CA LYS A 51 2.08 0.86 12.54
C LYS A 51 3.06 1.66 11.69
N LEU A 52 4.36 1.62 12.01
CA LEU A 52 5.40 2.26 11.20
C LEU A 52 5.40 1.73 9.76
N MET A 53 5.17 0.43 9.58
CA MET A 53 5.20 -0.16 8.25
C MET A 53 4.00 0.22 7.37
N ILE A 54 2.81 0.39 7.96
CA ILE A 54 1.64 0.93 7.23
C ILE A 54 1.93 2.33 6.67
N VAL A 55 2.63 3.12 7.48
CA VAL A 55 2.92 4.51 7.17
C VAL A 55 3.99 4.60 6.11
N HIS A 56 5.05 3.79 6.27
CA HIS A 56 6.06 3.63 5.26
C HIS A 56 5.45 3.22 3.92
N TRP A 57 4.55 2.23 3.93
CA TRP A 57 3.82 1.78 2.75
C TRP A 57 3.03 2.92 2.09
N TRP A 58 2.23 3.64 2.87
CA TRP A 58 1.42 4.74 2.36
C TRP A 58 2.27 5.88 1.78
N LEU A 59 3.35 6.25 2.47
CA LEU A 59 4.22 7.35 2.08
C LEU A 59 4.98 7.03 0.80
N THR A 60 5.50 5.81 0.66
CA THR A 60 6.17 5.34 -0.56
C THR A 60 5.23 5.35 -1.76
N LEU A 61 4.00 4.84 -1.61
CA LEU A 61 3.00 4.86 -2.68
C LEU A 61 2.56 6.29 -3.04
N HIS A 62 2.44 7.17 -2.04
CA HIS A 62 2.11 8.56 -2.26
C HIS A 62 3.20 9.29 -3.05
N ASP A 63 4.46 9.13 -2.67
CA ASP A 63 5.60 9.75 -3.37
C ASP A 63 5.70 9.26 -4.82
N LEU A 64 5.58 7.95 -5.04
CA LEU A 64 5.59 7.37 -6.37
C LEU A 64 4.49 7.98 -7.25
N THR A 65 3.27 8.12 -6.70
CA THR A 65 2.15 8.75 -7.39
C THR A 65 2.47 10.21 -7.73
N GLN A 66 3.00 10.98 -6.78
CA GLN A 66 3.31 12.40 -6.98
C GLN A 66 4.39 12.61 -8.05
N TYR A 67 5.46 11.81 -8.03
CA TYR A 67 6.50 11.89 -9.06
C TYR A 67 5.97 11.52 -10.45
N SER A 68 5.11 10.51 -10.55
CA SER A 68 4.48 10.13 -11.82
C SER A 68 3.59 11.25 -12.39
N GLU A 69 2.81 11.94 -11.55
CA GLU A 69 1.96 13.05 -11.97
C GLU A 69 2.79 14.28 -12.38
N GLN A 70 3.86 14.60 -11.63
CA GLN A 70 4.76 15.70 -12.00
C GLN A 70 5.47 15.43 -13.33
N LEU A 71 5.91 14.20 -13.56
CA LEU A 71 6.51 13.79 -14.81
C LEU A 71 5.52 13.93 -15.96
N LEU A 72 4.27 13.50 -15.77
CA LEU A 72 3.22 13.62 -16.77
C LEU A 72 2.96 15.07 -17.18
N ILE A 73 2.78 15.98 -16.21
CA ILE A 73 2.61 17.43 -16.46
C ILE A 73 3.82 17.99 -17.22
N SER A 74 5.01 17.52 -16.87
CA SER A 74 6.24 17.99 -17.50
C SER A 74 6.40 17.51 -18.94
N ILE A 75 5.89 16.32 -19.29
CA ILE A 75 5.83 15.82 -20.68
C ILE A 75 4.92 16.74 -21.52
N PHE A 76 3.75 17.11 -20.99
CA PHE A 76 2.82 18.00 -21.71
C PHE A 76 3.39 19.39 -22.01
N LYS A 77 4.39 19.85 -21.24
CA LYS A 77 5.00 21.18 -21.43
C LYS A 77 6.13 21.21 -22.46
N VAL A 78 6.65 20.05 -22.88
CA VAL A 78 7.84 19.99 -23.74
C VAL A 78 7.44 19.67 -25.18
N LYS A 79 7.83 20.55 -26.12
CA LYS A 79 7.70 20.32 -27.57
C LYS A 79 8.97 19.79 -28.24
N ASP A 80 10.10 19.78 -27.53
CA ASP A 80 11.41 19.42 -28.08
C ASP A 80 11.75 17.92 -27.92
N ARG A 81 12.38 17.34 -28.95
CA ARG A 81 12.72 15.90 -29.04
C ARG A 81 13.67 15.46 -27.93
N HIS A 82 14.70 16.26 -27.64
CA HIS A 82 15.67 15.92 -26.58
C HIS A 82 15.01 15.94 -25.19
N GLY A 83 14.06 16.85 -24.96
CA GLY A 83 13.31 16.90 -23.70
C GLY A 83 12.36 15.72 -23.51
N ILE A 84 11.77 15.20 -24.60
CA ILE A 84 10.92 13.99 -24.56
C ILE A 84 11.78 12.76 -24.22
N ALA A 85 12.93 12.59 -24.89
CA ALA A 85 13.85 11.47 -24.64
C ALA A 85 14.39 11.47 -23.20
N TYR A 86 14.70 12.65 -22.64
CA TYR A 86 15.11 12.80 -21.24
C TYR A 86 14.00 12.39 -20.26
N ARG A 87 12.75 12.84 -20.49
CA ARG A 87 11.61 12.45 -19.64
C ARG A 87 11.27 10.97 -19.74
N ARG A 88 11.47 10.33 -20.90
CA ARG A 88 11.38 8.87 -21.03
C ARG A 88 12.35 8.14 -20.13
N ARG A 89 13.61 8.60 -20.06
CA ARG A 89 14.60 8.02 -19.14
C ARG A 89 14.15 8.13 -17.69
N ILE A 90 13.59 9.28 -17.29
CA ILE A 90 13.04 9.45 -15.93
C ILE A 90 11.86 8.52 -15.69
N TRP A 91 10.94 8.36 -16.65
CA TRP A 91 9.83 7.42 -16.53
C TRP A 91 10.31 5.97 -16.34
N LEU A 92 11.28 5.53 -17.15
CA LEU A 92 11.89 4.21 -17.02
C LEU A 92 12.57 4.04 -15.65
N GLN A 93 13.25 5.07 -15.15
CA GLN A 93 13.83 5.06 -13.80
C GLN A 93 12.78 4.95 -12.70
N ILE A 94 11.65 5.68 -12.81
CA ILE A 94 10.54 5.59 -11.86
C ILE A 94 9.89 4.20 -11.91
N SER A 95 9.72 3.63 -13.10
CA SER A 95 9.20 2.27 -13.27
C SER A 95 10.13 1.24 -12.66
N ASN A 96 11.43 1.33 -12.92
CA ASN A 96 12.43 0.44 -12.32
C ASN A 96 12.45 0.58 -10.80
N LEU A 97 12.43 1.81 -10.28
CA LEU A 97 12.37 2.07 -8.85
C LEU A 97 11.09 1.50 -8.22
N SER A 98 9.93 1.62 -8.89
CA SER A 98 8.68 1.02 -8.44
C SER A 98 8.77 -0.51 -8.36
N THR A 99 9.38 -1.15 -9.37
CA THR A 99 9.58 -2.60 -9.38
C THR A 99 10.56 -3.05 -8.30
N GLU A 100 11.67 -2.33 -8.11
CA GLU A 100 12.65 -2.61 -7.07
C GLU A 100 12.06 -2.43 -5.66
N ILE A 101 11.29 -1.36 -5.44
CA ILE A 101 10.53 -1.16 -4.19
C ILE A 101 9.53 -2.30 -4.00
N GLY A 102 8.80 -2.69 -5.04
CA GLY A 102 7.88 -3.81 -5.00
C GLY A 102 8.57 -5.12 -4.62
N ASN A 103 9.74 -5.40 -5.17
CA ASN A 103 10.53 -6.60 -4.85
C ASN A 103 11.11 -6.57 -3.43
N ALA A 104 11.67 -5.44 -3.01
CA ALA A 104 12.26 -5.28 -1.68
C ALA A 104 11.21 -5.29 -0.56
N THR A 105 10.05 -4.67 -0.80
CA THR A 105 8.98 -4.54 0.20
C THR A 105 7.89 -5.60 0.07
N GLY A 106 7.80 -6.32 -1.04
CA GLY A 106 6.72 -7.27 -1.33
C GLY A 106 6.68 -8.46 -0.37
N LEU A 107 7.82 -9.08 -0.08
CA LEU A 107 7.92 -10.17 0.90
C LEU A 107 7.52 -9.71 2.31
N SER A 108 7.96 -8.51 2.69
CA SER A 108 7.58 -7.89 3.96
C SER A 108 6.09 -7.53 3.97
N ALA A 109 5.54 -6.97 2.89
CA ALA A 109 4.11 -6.66 2.82
C ALA A 109 3.25 -7.92 2.93
N LEU A 110 3.66 -9.00 2.27
CA LEU A 110 2.97 -10.30 2.30
C LEU A 110 3.01 -10.93 3.70
N SER A 111 4.19 -10.96 4.36
CA SER A 111 4.28 -11.54 5.70
C SER A 111 3.38 -10.80 6.70
N TYR A 112 3.36 -9.47 6.66
CA TYR A 112 2.49 -8.68 7.52
C TYR A 112 1.02 -8.80 7.15
N LEU A 113 0.68 -8.98 5.88
CA LEU A 113 -0.69 -9.23 5.46
C LEU A 113 -1.19 -10.57 6.04
N THR A 114 -0.38 -11.63 5.93
CA THR A 114 -0.67 -12.94 6.50
C THR A 114 -0.81 -12.87 8.02
N THR A 115 0.08 -12.18 8.73
CA THR A 115 -0.03 -12.01 10.19
C THR A 115 -1.32 -11.29 10.59
N ASN A 116 -1.70 -10.21 9.90
CA ASN A 116 -2.96 -9.51 10.19
C ASN A 116 -4.19 -10.38 9.87
N PHE A 117 -4.12 -11.18 8.82
CA PHE A 117 -5.21 -12.09 8.45
C PHE A 117 -5.39 -13.21 9.49
N VAL A 118 -4.29 -13.83 9.94
CA VAL A 118 -4.33 -14.84 11.00
C VAL A 118 -4.84 -14.23 12.32
N GLY A 119 -4.39 -13.02 12.67
CA GLY A 119 -4.86 -12.30 13.85
C GLY A 119 -6.37 -11.98 13.78
N PHE A 120 -6.86 -11.61 12.60
CA PHE A 120 -8.29 -11.41 12.35
C PHE A 120 -9.09 -12.71 12.55
N LEU A 121 -8.63 -13.83 11.97
CA LEU A 121 -9.27 -15.14 12.12
C LEU A 121 -9.31 -15.60 13.58
N LEU A 122 -8.21 -15.45 14.31
CA LEU A 122 -8.13 -15.84 15.72
C LEU A 122 -9.07 -14.99 16.58
N SER A 123 -9.15 -13.69 16.30
CA SER A 123 -10.08 -12.78 17.01
C SER A 123 -11.54 -13.14 16.72
N MET A 124 -11.88 -13.42 15.45
CA MET A 124 -13.22 -13.87 15.06
C MET A 124 -13.60 -15.20 15.73
N TYR A 125 -12.67 -16.16 15.75
CA TYR A 125 -12.89 -17.44 16.42
C TYR A 125 -13.11 -17.27 17.94
N GLY A 126 -12.34 -16.39 18.58
CA GLY A 126 -12.53 -16.03 19.98
C GLY A 126 -13.91 -15.39 20.24
N ILE A 127 -14.39 -14.52 19.34
CA ILE A 127 -15.74 -13.94 19.44
C ILE A 127 -16.80 -15.04 19.32
N LEU A 128 -16.68 -15.93 18.34
CA LEU A 128 -17.59 -17.06 18.14
C LEU A 128 -17.69 -17.97 19.37
N ILE A 129 -16.55 -18.29 20.01
CA ILE A 129 -16.54 -19.09 21.25
C ILE A 129 -17.31 -18.37 22.37
N ASN A 130 -17.07 -17.07 22.57
CA ASN A 130 -17.77 -16.32 23.61
C ASN A 130 -19.27 -16.15 23.34
N LEU A 131 -19.69 -16.13 22.07
CA LEU A 131 -21.10 -16.10 21.71
C LEU A 131 -21.78 -17.44 21.96
N ASN A 132 -21.10 -18.55 21.68
CA ASN A 132 -21.66 -19.90 21.88
C ASN A 132 -21.66 -20.31 23.37
N SER A 133 -20.65 -19.89 24.13
CA SER A 133 -20.50 -20.16 25.56
C SER A 133 -20.08 -18.88 26.29
N PRO A 134 -21.04 -18.04 26.73
CA PRO A 134 -20.73 -16.77 27.39
C PRO A 134 -19.90 -17.02 28.66
N GLY A 135 -18.67 -16.50 28.67
CA GLY A 135 -17.72 -16.64 29.77
C GLY A 135 -16.73 -17.81 29.65
N SER A 136 -16.76 -18.59 28.57
CA SER A 136 -15.81 -19.71 28.36
C SER A 136 -14.36 -19.24 28.17
N THR A 137 -14.14 -18.01 27.71
CA THR A 137 -12.80 -17.43 27.65
C THR A 137 -12.62 -16.38 28.74
N ASN A 138 -11.44 -16.32 29.34
CA ASN A 138 -11.05 -15.31 30.33
C ASN A 138 -10.87 -13.90 29.72
N VAL A 139 -11.24 -13.70 28.44
CA VAL A 139 -11.03 -12.46 27.68
C VAL A 139 -12.39 -11.81 27.43
N PRO A 140 -12.58 -10.53 27.80
CA PRO A 140 -13.82 -9.83 27.50
C PRO A 140 -14.03 -9.70 25.99
N ILE A 141 -15.29 -9.82 25.54
CA ILE A 141 -15.66 -9.78 24.11
C ILE A 141 -15.16 -8.49 23.43
N LEU A 142 -15.19 -7.35 24.13
CA LEU A 142 -14.64 -6.07 23.64
C LEU A 142 -13.15 -6.18 23.28
N GLY A 143 -12.38 -6.99 24.02
CA GLY A 143 -10.98 -7.28 23.76
C GLY A 143 -10.70 -8.08 22.52
N LEU A 144 -11.69 -8.75 21.97
CA LEU A 144 -11.56 -9.51 20.73
C LEU A 144 -12.14 -8.74 19.53
N ILE A 145 -13.15 -7.90 19.75
CA ILE A 145 -13.76 -7.08 18.70
C ILE A 145 -12.79 -5.99 18.20
N LEU A 146 -12.13 -5.27 19.11
CA LEU A 146 -11.25 -4.18 18.71
C LEU A 146 -10.04 -4.63 17.85
N PRO A 147 -9.31 -5.70 18.20
CA PRO A 147 -8.25 -6.21 17.33
C PRO A 147 -8.79 -6.79 16.02
N ALA A 148 -9.96 -7.42 16.00
CA ALA A 148 -10.59 -7.89 14.76
C ALA A 148 -10.84 -6.71 13.79
N ILE A 149 -11.46 -5.64 14.28
CA ILE A 149 -11.69 -4.42 13.49
C ILE A 149 -10.35 -3.80 13.08
N GLY A 150 -9.38 -3.74 14.00
CA GLY A 150 -8.04 -3.21 13.74
C GLY A 150 -7.32 -3.94 12.60
N CYS A 151 -7.34 -5.27 12.60
CA CYS A 151 -6.76 -6.08 11.53
C CYS A 151 -7.52 -5.87 10.21
N ALA A 152 -8.86 -5.87 10.21
CA ALA A 152 -9.66 -5.64 9.01
C ALA A 152 -9.39 -4.27 8.37
N VAL A 153 -9.37 -3.21 9.18
CA VAL A 153 -9.11 -1.84 8.72
C VAL A 153 -7.69 -1.70 8.16
N THR A 154 -6.69 -2.29 8.81
CA THR A 154 -5.30 -2.21 8.32
C THR A 154 -5.10 -2.95 6.99
N ILE A 155 -5.76 -4.10 6.79
CA ILE A 155 -5.79 -4.81 5.52
C ILE A 155 -6.44 -3.95 4.44
N PHE A 156 -7.62 -3.38 4.73
CA PHE A 156 -8.36 -2.53 3.80
C PHE A 156 -7.56 -1.30 3.38
N LEU A 157 -6.97 -0.56 4.33
CA LEU A 157 -6.19 0.64 4.04
C LEU A 157 -4.97 0.37 3.14
N LYS A 158 -4.27 -0.74 3.34
CA LYS A 158 -3.14 -1.13 2.50
C LYS A 158 -3.59 -1.44 1.07
N ALA A 159 -4.69 -2.17 0.92
CA ALA A 159 -5.26 -2.54 -0.37
C ALA A 159 -5.80 -1.32 -1.12
N ASP A 160 -6.53 -0.43 -0.45
CA ASP A 160 -7.06 0.81 -1.03
C ASP A 160 -5.92 1.76 -1.47
N ALA A 161 -4.90 1.93 -0.63
CA ALA A 161 -3.74 2.75 -0.98
C ALA A 161 -2.99 2.19 -2.21
N ALA A 162 -2.78 0.88 -2.26
CA ALA A 162 -2.16 0.22 -3.40
C ALA A 162 -3.00 0.38 -4.68
N TYR A 163 -4.31 0.15 -4.58
CA TYR A 163 -5.23 0.33 -5.70
C TYR A 163 -5.20 1.76 -6.26
N ARG A 164 -5.31 2.78 -5.40
CA ARG A 164 -5.26 4.19 -5.82
C ARG A 164 -3.93 4.57 -6.47
N ALA A 165 -2.82 4.04 -5.97
CA ALA A 165 -1.51 4.28 -6.57
C ALA A 165 -1.42 3.66 -7.97
N THR A 166 -1.83 2.39 -8.12
CA THR A 166 -1.85 1.70 -9.42
C THR A 166 -2.78 2.39 -10.42
N GLU A 167 -3.97 2.83 -10.00
CA GLU A 167 -4.91 3.54 -10.88
C GLU A 167 -4.33 4.87 -11.39
N ARG A 168 -3.69 5.65 -10.51
CA ARG A 168 -3.13 6.96 -10.87
C ARG A 168 -1.87 6.83 -11.73
N VAL A 169 -0.98 5.89 -11.42
CA VAL A 169 0.29 5.71 -12.15
C VAL A 169 0.06 4.95 -13.46
N GLY A 170 -0.87 3.99 -13.50
CA GLY A 170 -1.13 3.17 -14.70
C GLY A 170 -2.23 3.76 -15.59
N SER A 171 -3.48 3.65 -15.16
CA SER A 171 -4.66 4.00 -15.97
C SER A 171 -4.72 5.48 -16.31
N ARG A 172 -4.55 6.37 -15.32
CA ARG A 172 -4.63 7.82 -15.51
C ARG A 172 -3.47 8.37 -16.34
N PHE A 173 -2.27 7.84 -16.15
CA PHE A 173 -1.10 8.18 -16.95
C PHE A 173 -1.27 7.77 -18.41
N THR A 174 -1.74 6.54 -18.66
CA THR A 174 -2.01 6.01 -20.00
C THR A 174 -3.11 6.80 -20.72
N ASN A 175 -4.24 7.07 -20.05
CA ASN A 175 -5.34 7.84 -20.64
C ASN A 175 -4.92 9.28 -20.99
N LYS A 176 -4.11 9.92 -20.14
CA LYS A 176 -3.59 11.26 -20.43
C LYS A 176 -2.57 11.26 -21.57
N LEU A 177 -1.73 10.23 -21.67
CA LEU A 177 -0.84 10.04 -22.82
C LEU A 177 -1.62 9.86 -24.14
N LEU A 178 -2.75 9.16 -24.11
CA LEU A 178 -3.63 8.98 -25.28
C LEU A 178 -4.36 10.26 -25.70
N GLN A 179 -4.63 11.17 -24.77
CA GLN A 179 -5.25 12.48 -25.06
C GLN A 179 -4.27 13.50 -25.66
N ILE A 180 -2.99 13.15 -25.79
CA ILE A 180 -2.03 13.98 -26.52
C ILE A 180 -2.45 14.01 -27.99
N ASP A 181 -2.73 15.21 -28.49
CA ASP A 181 -3.07 15.45 -29.88
C ASP A 181 -1.89 15.06 -30.78
N GLN A 182 -1.96 13.85 -31.31
CA GLN A 182 -0.95 13.21 -32.15
C GLN A 182 -0.65 14.03 -33.41
N SER A 183 -1.56 14.92 -33.82
CA SER A 183 -1.39 15.82 -34.96
C SER A 183 -0.35 16.93 -34.72
N SER A 184 -0.07 17.27 -33.46
CA SER A 184 0.84 18.36 -33.07
C SER A 184 2.30 17.94 -32.84
N LEU A 185 2.57 16.62 -32.86
CA LEU A 185 3.86 16.02 -32.58
C LEU A 185 4.54 15.52 -33.85
N HIS A 186 5.85 15.77 -33.95
CA HIS A 186 6.68 15.27 -35.05
C HIS A 186 6.65 13.74 -35.11
N ARG A 187 6.64 13.13 -36.31
CA ARG A 187 6.52 11.66 -36.51
C ARG A 187 7.51 10.82 -35.67
N SER A 188 8.71 11.34 -35.40
CA SER A 188 9.69 10.68 -34.53
C SER A 188 9.28 10.68 -33.05
N SER A 189 8.63 11.75 -32.57
CA SER A 189 8.12 11.85 -31.20
C SER A 189 6.87 11.00 -31.00
N LEU A 190 6.07 10.81 -32.06
CA LEU A 190 4.94 9.87 -32.07
C LEU A 190 5.36 8.41 -31.89
N ASN A 191 6.43 7.97 -32.55
CA ASN A 191 6.99 6.64 -32.35
C ASN A 191 7.53 6.44 -30.91
N GLU A 192 8.08 7.50 -30.31
CA GLU A 192 8.56 7.43 -28.93
C GLU A 192 7.42 7.36 -27.92
N VAL A 193 6.35 8.16 -28.11
CA VAL A 193 5.14 8.12 -27.28
C VAL A 193 4.41 6.79 -27.44
N SER A 194 4.31 6.24 -28.65
CA SER A 194 3.69 4.94 -28.88
C SER A 194 4.49 3.80 -28.23
N THR A 195 5.82 3.87 -28.21
CA THR A 195 6.65 2.88 -27.50
C THR A 195 6.42 2.93 -25.99
N VAL A 196 6.34 4.13 -25.39
CA VAL A 196 6.02 4.29 -23.95
C VAL A 196 4.61 3.79 -23.64
N LEU A 197 3.64 4.07 -24.51
CA LEU A 197 2.27 3.56 -24.38
C LEU A 197 2.25 2.02 -24.41
N TRP A 198 2.98 1.39 -25.33
CA TRP A 198 3.11 -0.07 -25.40
C TRP A 198 3.78 -0.65 -24.16
N SER A 199 4.82 -0.02 -23.62
CA SER A 199 5.43 -0.45 -22.34
C SER A 199 4.45 -0.35 -21.17
N CYS A 200 3.67 0.74 -21.07
CA CYS A 200 2.64 0.88 -20.06
C CYS A 200 1.52 -0.15 -20.21
N LEU A 201 1.05 -0.40 -21.44
CA LEU A 201 0.02 -1.40 -21.73
C LEU A 201 0.51 -2.82 -21.45
N TYR A 202 1.78 -3.13 -21.72
CA TYR A 202 2.39 -4.43 -21.41
C TYR A 202 2.46 -4.66 -19.89
N ILE A 203 2.91 -3.66 -19.12
CA ILE A 203 2.95 -3.73 -17.65
C ILE A 203 1.54 -3.88 -17.07
N ILE A 204 0.55 -3.13 -17.58
CA ILE A 204 -0.85 -3.27 -17.15
C ILE A 204 -1.39 -4.66 -17.51
N ARG A 205 -1.04 -5.20 -18.68
CA ARG A 205 -1.46 -6.53 -19.12
C ARG A 205 -0.87 -7.63 -18.24
N ASP A 206 0.40 -7.52 -17.85
CA ASP A 206 1.04 -8.49 -16.95
C ASP A 206 0.44 -8.43 -15.54
N VAL A 207 0.18 -7.25 -14.99
CA VAL A 207 -0.51 -7.11 -13.68
C VAL A 207 -1.94 -7.66 -13.72
N ILE A 208 -2.65 -7.53 -14.85
CA ILE A 208 -3.99 -8.10 -15.05
C ILE A 208 -3.92 -9.63 -15.25
N PHE A 209 -2.91 -10.14 -15.95
CA PHE A 209 -2.69 -11.57 -16.13
C PHE A 209 -2.27 -12.26 -14.83
N GLU A 210 -1.47 -11.61 -14.00
CA GLU A 210 -1.07 -12.11 -12.69
C GLU A 210 -2.28 -12.16 -11.73
N LYS A 211 -3.17 -11.15 -11.76
CA LYS A 211 -4.48 -11.20 -11.08
C LYS A 211 -5.35 -12.37 -11.55
N LYS A 212 -5.38 -12.66 -12.85
CA LYS A 212 -6.11 -13.82 -13.40
C LYS A 212 -5.49 -15.14 -12.98
N ASN A 213 -4.17 -15.26 -12.97
CA ASN A 213 -3.49 -16.49 -12.56
C ASN A 213 -3.64 -16.78 -11.07
N VAL A 214 -3.62 -15.75 -10.20
CA VAL A 214 -3.93 -15.93 -8.77
C VAL A 214 -5.38 -16.39 -8.56
N PHE A 215 -6.33 -15.87 -9.34
CA PHE A 215 -7.73 -16.34 -9.31
C PHE A 215 -7.90 -17.78 -9.85
N ILE A 216 -7.13 -18.18 -10.86
CA ILE A 216 -7.15 -19.54 -11.41
C ILE A 216 -6.48 -20.54 -10.47
N VAL A 217 -5.42 -20.15 -9.76
CA VAL A 217 -4.76 -20.98 -8.74
C VAL A 217 -5.66 -21.15 -7.51
N LEU A 218 -6.37 -20.11 -7.06
CA LEU A 218 -7.38 -20.20 -6.00
C LEU A 218 -8.65 -20.97 -6.42
N SER A 219 -9.00 -20.94 -7.71
CA SER A 219 -10.11 -21.76 -8.24
C SER A 219 -9.74 -23.24 -8.42
N LYS A 220 -8.44 -23.57 -8.55
CA LYS A 220 -7.96 -24.96 -8.66
C LYS A 220 -7.66 -25.62 -7.32
N SER A 221 -7.59 -24.87 -6.20
CA SER A 221 -7.41 -25.45 -4.86
C SER A 221 -8.74 -25.70 -4.12
N ASN A 222 -9.88 -25.51 -4.77
CA ASN A 222 -11.22 -25.84 -4.26
C ASN A 222 -11.85 -26.98 -5.08
N PHE A 223 -11.08 -28.05 -5.28
CA PHE A 223 -11.59 -29.38 -5.63
C PHE A 223 -10.74 -30.45 -4.96
#